data_AF-A0A7C9K6L8-F1
#
_entry.id   AF-A0A7C9K6L8-F1
#
_cell.length_a   1.000
_cell.length_b   1.000
_cell.length_c   1.000
_cell.angle_alpha   90.00
_cell.angle_beta   90.00
_cell.angle_gamma   90.00
#
_symmetry.space_group_name_H-M   'P 1'
#
loop_
_entity.id
_entity.type
_entity.pdbx_description
1 polymer ?
#
loop_
_entity_poly.entity_id
_entity_poly.type
_entity_poly.pdbx_seq_one_letter_code
_entity_poly.pdbx_strand_id
1 'polypeptide(L)' 'MAKLRLFLTQNPSKRAAAHRAMAKAALFADSSTRTRLKRYNHHIDKAQQLEARLTDTQRQGASA' A
#
# COMPACT_ATOMS: atom_id res chain seq x y z
N MET A 1 0.42 24.22 22.87
CA MET A 1 1.08 22.92 22.62
C MET A 1 0.59 22.36 21.30
N ALA A 2 1.34 22.60 20.22
CA ALA A 2 0.92 22.29 18.86
C ALA A 2 0.74 20.78 18.67
N LYS A 3 -0.43 20.37 18.16
CA LYS A 3 -0.72 19.01 17.71
C LYS A 3 0.40 18.54 16.79
N LEU A 4 1.32 17.71 17.29
CA LEU A 4 2.23 16.91 16.46
C LEU A 4 1.34 15.99 15.64
N ARG A 5 1.03 16.47 14.44
CA ARG A 5 0.20 15.75 13.50
C ARG A 5 0.97 14.49 13.09
N LEU A 6 0.38 13.35 13.43
CA LEU A 6 0.65 12.01 12.89
C LEU A 6 0.45 11.98 11.36
N PHE A 7 1.19 12.79 10.60
CA PHE A 7 1.09 12.89 9.15
C PHE A 7 1.98 11.88 8.40
N LEU A 8 2.78 11.07 9.10
CA LEU A 8 3.64 10.08 8.44
C LEU A 8 2.85 8.97 7.72
N THR A 9 1.58 8.75 8.06
CA THR A 9 0.75 7.68 7.49
C THR A 9 -0.29 8.17 6.47
N GLN A 10 -0.35 9.47 6.19
CA GLN A 10 -1.38 10.04 5.31
C GLN A 10 -1.03 10.02 3.82
N ASN A 11 0.18 9.64 3.42
CA ASN A 11 0.51 9.57 2.00
C ASN A 11 0.16 8.17 1.44
N PRO A 12 -0.98 8.00 0.73
CA PRO A 12 -1.39 6.70 0.18
C PRO A 12 -0.35 6.13 -0.81
N SER A 13 0.44 6.96 -1.49
CA SER A 13 1.48 6.50 -2.43
C SER A 13 2.62 5.82 -1.68
N LYS A 14 3.06 6.41 -0.56
CA LYS A 14 4.06 5.78 0.32
C LYS A 14 3.54 4.46 0.91
N ARG A 15 2.26 4.38 1.24
CA ARG A 15 1.63 3.15 1.75
C ARG A 15 1.54 2.06 0.67
N ALA A 16 1.17 2.42 -0.56
CA ALA A 16 1.16 1.48 -1.68
C ALA A 16 2.56 0.90 -1.94
N ALA A 17 3.59 1.77 -1.95
CA ALA A 17 4.99 1.35 -2.09
C ALA A 17 5.43 0.41 -0.96
N ALA A 18 5.07 0.71 0.30
CA ALA A 18 5.37 -0.14 1.43
C ALA A 18 4.74 -1.53 1.30
N HIS A 19 3.48 -1.61 0.87
CA HIS A 19 2.83 -2.89 0.59
C HIS A 19 3.52 -3.67 -0.54
N ARG A 20 3.95 -3.01 -1.62
CA ARG A 20 4.74 -3.68 -2.66
C ARG A 20 6.08 -4.22 -2.15
N ALA A 21 6.75 -3.49 -1.26
CA ALA A 21 7.98 -3.97 -0.62
C ALA A 21 7.73 -5.19 0.27
N MET A 22 6.66 -5.15 1.09
CA MET A 22 6.25 -6.30 1.91
C MET A 22 5.86 -7.52 1.07
N ALA A 23 5.19 -7.32 -0.08
CA ALA A 23 4.88 -8.39 -1.01
C ALA A 23 6.16 -9.07 -1.52
N LYS A 24 7.17 -8.30 -1.93
CA LYS A 24 8.47 -8.83 -2.35
C LYS A 24 9.15 -9.60 -1.22
N ALA A 25 9.18 -9.04 -0.01
CA ALA A 25 9.76 -9.72 1.16
C ALA A 25 9.05 -11.06 1.47
N ALA A 26 7.73 -11.15 1.26
CA ALA A 26 6.97 -12.37 1.50
C ALA A 26 7.41 -13.54 0.61
N LEU A 27 7.95 -13.28 -0.59
CA LEU A 27 8.48 -14.33 -1.48
C LEU A 27 9.75 -14.99 -0.92
N PHE A 28 10.51 -14.26 -0.10
CA PHE A 28 11.77 -14.73 0.51
C PHE A 28 11.60 -15.24 1.94
N ALA A 29 10.39 -15.16 2.52
CA ALA A 29 10.16 -15.62 3.88
C ALA A 29 10.28 -17.16 4.00
N ASP A 30 10.75 -17.66 5.14
CA ASP A 30 10.90 -19.11 5.42
C ASP A 30 9.58 -19.79 5.84
N SER A 31 8.51 -19.51 5.09
CA SER A 31 7.19 -20.12 5.32
C SER A 31 6.77 -20.93 4.11
N SER A 32 5.77 -21.80 4.28
CA SER A 32 5.27 -22.64 3.19
C SER A 32 4.91 -21.80 1.95
N THR A 33 5.04 -22.39 0.75
CA THR A 33 4.71 -21.72 -0.52
C THR A 33 3.28 -21.17 -0.52
N ARG A 34 2.31 -21.91 0.03
CA ARG A 34 0.93 -21.46 0.17
C ARG A 34 0.82 -20.20 1.04
N THR A 35 1.53 -20.18 2.17
CA THR A 35 1.57 -19.01 3.08
C THR A 35 2.22 -17.80 2.41
N ARG A 36 3.34 -17.99 1.71
CA ARG A 36 4.03 -16.92 0.97
C ARG A 36 3.14 -16.31 -0.10
N LEU A 37 2.50 -17.15 -0.92
CA LEU A 37 1.57 -16.69 -1.97
C LEU A 37 0.40 -15.90 -1.39
N LYS A 38 -0.21 -16.39 -0.30
CA LYS A 38 -1.31 -15.69 0.38
C LYS A 38 -0.87 -14.30 0.89
N ARG A 39 0.32 -14.21 1.49
CA ARG A 39 0.88 -12.93 1.97
C ARG A 39 1.21 -11.97 0.83
N TYR A 40 1.82 -12.49 -0.24
CA TYR A 40 2.09 -11.71 -1.45
C TYR A 40 0.81 -11.10 -2.01
N ASN A 41 -0.22 -11.92 -2.26
CA ASN A 41 -1.50 -11.48 -2.80
C ASN A 41 -2.14 -10.42 -1.88
N HIS A 42 -2.17 -10.69 -0.57
CA HIS A 42 -2.72 -9.73 0.41
C HIS A 42 -2.06 -8.34 0.32
N HIS A 43 -0.75 -8.29 0.14
CA HIS A 43 -0.02 -7.04 0.03
C HIS A 43 -0.20 -6.36 -1.34
N ILE A 44 -0.19 -7.12 -2.44
CA ILE A 44 -0.45 -6.57 -3.78
C ILE A 44 -1.87 -6.01 -3.89
N ASP A 45 -2.88 -6.72 -3.39
CA ASP A 45 -4.27 -6.27 -3.42
C ASP A 45 -4.42 -4.92 -2.70
N LYS A 46 -3.80 -4.78 -1.52
CA LYS A 46 -3.80 -3.51 -0.78
C LYS A 46 -3.08 -2.39 -1.52
N ALA A 47 -1.94 -2.69 -2.17
CA ALA A 47 -1.22 -1.69 -2.96
C ALA A 47 -2.07 -1.19 -4.12
N GLN A 48 -2.69 -2.10 -4.87
CA GLN A 48 -3.57 -1.78 -6.00
C GLN A 48 -4.79 -0.96 -5.57
N GLN A 49 -5.43 -1.32 -4.45
CA GLN A 49 -6.56 -0.54 -3.90
C GLN A 49 -6.16 0.90 -3.53
N LEU A 50 -4.96 1.09 -2.99
CA LEU A 50 -4.45 2.43 -2.66
C LEU A 50 -4.09 3.22 -3.92
N GLU A 51 -3.50 2.58 -4.91
CA GLU A 51 -3.20 3.18 -6.22
C GLU A 51 -4.47 3.59 -6.96
N ALA A 52 -5.51 2.75 -6.96
CA ALA A 52 -6.81 3.07 -7.56
C ALA A 52 -7.44 4.31 -6.91
N ARG A 53 -7.50 4.37 -5.57
CA ARG A 53 -8.01 5.54 -4.84
C ARG A 53 -7.25 6.82 -5.15
N LEU A 54 -5.92 6.72 -5.30
CA LEU A 54 -5.07 7.83 -5.70
C LEU A 54 -5.42 8.33 -7.09
N THR A 55 -5.55 7.43 -8.07
CA THR A 55 -5.94 7.79 -9.42
C THR A 55 -7.31 8.44 -9.46
N ASP A 56 -8.29 7.93 -8.71
CA ASP A 56 -9.63 8.51 -8.63
C ASP A 56 -9.62 9.90 -8.00
N THR A 57 -8.81 10.11 -6.96
CA THR A 57 -8.60 11.43 -6.35
C THR A 57 -7.98 12.42 -7.34
N GLN A 58 -6.99 11.98 -8.14
CA GLN A 58 -6.36 12.81 -9.17
C GLN A 58 -7.35 13.18 -10.28
N ARG A 59 -8.20 12.25 -10.72
CA ARG A 59 -9.25 12.51 -11.72
C ARG A 59 -10.27 13.54 -11.24
N GLN A 60 -10.72 13.41 -9.99
CA GLN A 60 -11.68 14.34 -9.39
C GLN A 60 -11.10 15.76 -9.28
N GLY A 61 -9.83 15.90 -8.91
CA GLY A 61 -9.16 17.21 -8.84
C GLY A 61 -8.93 17.88 -10.20
N ALA A 62 -8.84 17.11 -11.29
CA ALA A 62 -8.72 17.66 -12.65
C ALA A 62 -10.07 18.11 -13.25
N SER A 63 -11.17 17.78 -12.58
CA SER A 63 -12.55 18.07 -13.03
C SER A 63 -13.17 19.28 -12.32
N ALA A 64 -12.44 19.91 -11.40
CA ALA A 64 -12.85 21.05 -10.57
C ALA A 64 -12.04 22.30 -10.93
#